data_AF-A0A1A9ZE75-F1
#
_entry.id   AF-A0A1A9ZE75-F1
#
_cell.length_a   1.000
_cell.length_b   1.000
_cell.length_c   1.000
_cell.angle_alpha   90.00
_cell.angle_beta   90.00
_cell.angle_gamma   90.00
#
_symmetry.space_group_name_H-M   'P 1'
#
loop_
_entity.id
_entity.type
_entity.pdbx_description
1 polymer ?
#
loop_
_entity_poly.entity_id
_entity_poly.type
_entity_poly.pdbx_seq_one_letter_code
_entity_poly.pdbx_strand_id
1 'polypeptide(L)'
;MITLARNQDVLYKCRIGSSGSSNSILNVKCPQEELKRELAMSKRTAEKGQREWEEMCREIKIQELRSELEEWQVKSGRIMKEKDEKIALLIDDMVVTEEMHKRNFSTQMQVMEFLSDAMRAFHETAKLLYEAQTTDMIHEFYDEINDRSQVTNNIKVKCENVMHATNVVVEDQMLSDYHIFLDKRDDRVNTEIEKRYRLRDSIISKMRFLQKQLTTFLESLRNASLDVRKYERVNMLMERQKNFVVESQKLNYAEARGTRIYMDSQRDTLHIGAEAQRKIKDLRLEHAYFVQMRKNIEMEMIQDREETYEKLKILTFSCFQTNKKYKKLKKYGELLLSLAANCRKLQTESEKVVPWGDFEKPIDVNVDKVEFKLNVLDLKTHVDLDEEELDAQIELMSSFWRRQALAEAQIVLLTDKKTKLELENQKYIDKIKLMSKADNVAELTKTLTVVCVLPERKAPTPRCNESMFIRPL
;
A
#
# COMPACT_ATOMS: atom_id res chain seq x y z
N MET A 1 39.78 -45.75 11.92
CA MET A 1 40.14 -46.01 13.33
C MET A 1 40.05 -47.50 13.55
N ILE A 2 41.20 -48.17 13.49
CA ILE A 2 41.36 -49.61 13.70
C ILE A 2 41.76 -49.78 15.17
N THR A 3 40.89 -50.40 15.97
CA THR A 3 41.24 -50.94 17.28
C THR A 3 41.74 -52.36 17.06
N LEU A 4 43.06 -52.52 17.01
CA LEU A 4 43.76 -53.79 17.12
C LEU A 4 44.27 -53.95 18.55
N ALA A 5 44.46 -55.21 18.93
CA ALA A 5 45.14 -55.73 20.11
C ALA A 5 44.27 -55.98 21.36
N ARG A 6 43.89 -57.25 21.54
CA ARG A 6 44.15 -57.98 22.79
C ARG A 6 43.98 -59.50 22.64
N ASN A 7 44.91 -60.21 23.26
CA ASN A 7 44.84 -61.59 23.80
C ASN A 7 44.99 -62.71 22.75
N GLN A 8 45.80 -63.76 22.95
CA GLN A 8 46.33 -64.34 24.18
C GLN A 8 47.50 -65.29 23.82
N ASP A 9 48.66 -65.08 24.44
CA ASP A 9 49.74 -66.07 24.51
C ASP A 9 49.30 -67.24 25.38
N VAL A 10 49.34 -68.47 24.84
CA VAL A 10 49.29 -69.70 25.63
C VAL A 10 50.55 -70.51 25.31
N LEU A 11 51.54 -70.30 26.18
CA LEU A 11 52.74 -71.11 26.35
C LEU A 11 52.36 -72.54 26.79
N TYR A 12 52.47 -73.52 25.89
CA TYR A 12 52.58 -74.92 26.30
C TYR A 12 54.05 -75.35 26.38
N LYS A 13 54.54 -75.39 27.62
CA LYS A 13 55.73 -76.13 28.07
C LYS A 13 55.51 -77.63 27.84
N CYS A 14 56.36 -78.28 27.05
CA CYS A 14 56.59 -79.72 27.16
C CYS A 14 58.04 -79.93 27.62
N ARG A 15 58.19 -80.01 28.94
CA ARG A 15 59.47 -80.22 29.64
C ARG A 15 59.74 -81.72 29.68
N ILE A 16 60.80 -82.13 29.01
CA ILE A 16 61.33 -83.51 28.98
C ILE A 16 61.77 -83.89 30.40
N GLY A 17 61.11 -84.91 30.96
CA GLY A 17 61.48 -85.57 32.21
C GLY A 17 62.31 -86.80 31.90
N SER A 18 63.58 -86.75 32.28
CA SER A 18 64.52 -87.86 32.28
C SER A 18 64.56 -88.51 33.66
N SER A 19 64.14 -89.76 33.77
CA SER A 19 64.45 -90.66 34.89
C SER A 19 65.11 -91.92 34.34
N GLY A 20 66.28 -92.25 34.89
CA GLY A 20 67.00 -93.48 34.59
C GLY A 20 66.57 -94.65 35.47
N SER A 21 66.92 -95.87 35.07
CA SER A 21 67.69 -96.84 35.87
C SER A 21 67.57 -98.26 35.27
N SER A 22 68.72 -98.73 34.79
CA SER A 22 69.35 -100.04 35.06
C SER A 22 68.76 -101.38 34.58
N ASN A 23 69.71 -102.14 34.02
CA ASN A 23 69.88 -103.61 34.00
C ASN A 23 68.99 -104.42 33.04
N SER A 24 69.47 -105.42 32.31
CA SER A 24 70.79 -106.01 32.08
C SER A 24 70.59 -107.16 31.09
N ILE A 25 71.51 -107.32 30.14
CA ILE A 25 71.94 -108.59 29.51
C ILE A 25 70.85 -109.41 28.79
N LEU A 26 70.92 -109.43 27.44
CA LEU A 26 71.05 -110.68 26.69
C LEU A 26 71.62 -110.41 25.30
N ASN A 27 72.64 -111.19 25.00
CA ASN A 27 73.57 -111.09 23.90
C ASN A 27 72.91 -111.70 22.66
N VAL A 28 72.58 -110.88 21.65
CA VAL A 28 72.21 -111.38 20.32
C VAL A 28 72.90 -110.50 19.27
N LYS A 29 73.90 -111.07 18.61
CA LYS A 29 74.48 -110.56 17.37
C LYS A 29 73.36 -110.45 16.32
N CYS A 30 72.97 -109.23 15.95
CA CYS A 30 72.21 -108.92 14.73
C CYS A 30 72.43 -107.45 14.33
N PRO A 31 72.29 -107.11 13.04
CA PRO A 31 73.27 -106.28 12.34
C PRO A 31 73.03 -104.77 12.50
N GLN A 32 73.99 -104.07 13.13
CA GLN A 32 73.96 -102.61 13.33
C GLN A 32 73.85 -101.78 12.04
N GLU A 33 74.18 -102.36 10.89
CA GLU A 33 74.12 -101.65 9.60
C GLU A 33 72.71 -101.66 8.99
N GLU A 34 71.93 -102.72 9.19
CA GLU A 34 70.54 -102.78 8.71
C GLU A 34 69.66 -101.84 9.54
N LEU A 35 69.83 -101.79 10.86
CA LEU A 35 69.09 -100.86 11.72
C LEU A 35 69.41 -99.39 11.40
N LYS A 36 70.67 -99.06 11.07
CA LYS A 36 71.05 -97.71 10.62
C LYS A 36 70.48 -97.37 9.25
N ARG A 37 70.39 -98.34 8.33
CA ARG A 37 69.72 -98.17 7.03
C ARG A 37 68.22 -97.99 7.20
N GLU A 38 67.56 -98.79 8.03
CA GLU A 38 66.13 -98.65 8.30
C GLU A 38 65.82 -97.31 9.00
N LEU A 39 66.68 -96.86 9.91
CA LEU A 39 66.52 -95.55 10.56
C LEU A 39 66.78 -94.39 9.58
N ALA A 40 67.72 -94.54 8.64
CA ALA A 40 67.94 -93.56 7.58
C ALA A 40 66.79 -93.53 6.55
N MET A 41 66.23 -94.69 6.21
CA MET A 41 65.03 -94.82 5.37
C MET A 41 63.81 -94.21 6.07
N SER A 42 63.62 -94.50 7.36
CA SER A 42 62.55 -93.92 8.19
C SER A 42 62.67 -92.40 8.28
N LYS A 43 63.89 -91.85 8.48
CA LYS A 43 64.13 -90.39 8.45
C LYS A 43 63.79 -89.78 7.09
N ARG A 44 64.21 -90.40 5.98
CA ARG A 44 63.87 -89.91 4.63
C ARG A 44 62.37 -89.98 4.36
N THR A 45 61.68 -91.02 4.83
CA THR A 45 60.23 -91.14 4.70
C THR A 45 59.51 -90.13 5.58
N ALA A 46 60.00 -89.86 6.79
CA ALA A 46 59.47 -88.82 7.68
C ALA A 46 59.69 -87.41 7.11
N GLU A 47 60.87 -87.11 6.55
CA GLU A 47 61.15 -85.85 5.85
C GLU A 47 60.32 -85.70 4.58
N LYS A 48 60.00 -86.80 3.89
CA LYS A 48 59.08 -86.80 2.75
C LYS A 48 57.65 -86.52 3.21
N GLY A 49 57.18 -87.22 4.26
CA GLY A 49 55.86 -86.98 4.83
C GLY A 49 55.69 -85.58 5.43
N GLN A 50 56.74 -85.03 6.03
CA GLN A 50 56.76 -83.64 6.52
C GLN A 50 56.65 -82.65 5.36
N ARG A 51 57.35 -82.88 4.25
CA ARG A 51 57.23 -82.04 3.04
C ARG A 51 55.84 -82.14 2.41
N GLU A 52 55.30 -83.34 2.29
CA GLU A 52 53.94 -83.58 1.78
C GLU A 52 52.89 -82.91 2.68
N TRP A 53 53.07 -82.96 4.01
CA TRP A 53 52.22 -82.27 4.97
C TRP A 53 52.33 -80.75 4.87
N GLU A 54 53.53 -80.20 4.78
CA GLU A 54 53.76 -78.76 4.60
C GLU A 54 53.19 -78.25 3.27
N GLU A 55 53.29 -79.06 2.21
CA GLU A 55 52.71 -78.77 0.90
C GLU A 55 51.17 -78.77 0.97
N MET A 56 50.57 -79.78 1.62
CA MET A 56 49.12 -79.83 1.87
C MET A 56 48.64 -78.64 2.71
N CYS A 57 49.33 -78.30 3.81
CA CYS A 57 49.00 -77.12 4.62
C CYS A 57 49.13 -75.82 3.82
N ARG A 58 50.12 -75.73 2.91
CA ARG A 58 50.28 -74.57 2.02
C ARG A 58 49.13 -74.48 1.03
N GLU A 59 48.72 -75.59 0.43
CA GLU A 59 47.57 -75.62 -0.49
C GLU A 59 46.27 -75.20 0.21
N ILE A 60 45.99 -75.74 1.39
CA ILE A 60 44.82 -75.36 2.20
C ILE A 60 44.87 -73.86 2.52
N LYS A 61 46.03 -73.33 2.96
CA LYS A 61 46.17 -71.91 3.29
C LYS A 61 46.00 -71.01 2.06
N ILE A 62 46.50 -71.44 0.89
CA ILE A 62 46.30 -70.71 -0.36
C ILE A 62 44.82 -70.68 -0.74
N GLN A 63 44.08 -71.78 -0.55
CA GLN A 63 42.64 -71.81 -0.79
C GLN A 63 41.89 -70.89 0.16
N GLU A 64 42.18 -70.91 1.46
CA GLU A 64 41.59 -69.99 2.44
C GLU A 64 41.83 -68.53 2.09
N LEU A 65 43.07 -68.16 1.75
CA LEU A 65 43.41 -66.78 1.37
C LEU A 65 42.69 -66.34 0.08
N ARG A 66 42.48 -67.26 -0.86
CA ARG A 66 41.68 -66.98 -2.07
C ARG A 66 40.21 -66.73 -1.73
N SER A 67 39.61 -67.57 -0.88
CA SER A 67 38.22 -67.35 -0.44
C SER A 67 38.06 -66.04 0.34
N GLU A 68 39.00 -65.70 1.23
CA GLU A 68 38.97 -64.43 1.95
C GLU A 68 39.10 -63.25 0.97
N LEU A 69 40.00 -63.34 -0.02
CA LEU A 69 40.16 -62.31 -1.05
C LEU A 69 38.89 -62.10 -1.86
N GLU A 70 38.20 -63.19 -2.25
CA GLU A 70 36.92 -63.13 -2.95
C GLU A 70 35.83 -62.49 -2.09
N GLU A 71 35.73 -62.84 -0.81
CA GLU A 71 34.80 -62.21 0.14
C GLU A 71 35.08 -60.71 0.29
N TRP A 72 36.35 -60.33 0.43
CA TRP A 72 36.78 -58.93 0.50
C TRP A 72 36.46 -58.17 -0.78
N GLN A 73 36.65 -58.79 -1.95
CA GLN A 73 36.29 -58.21 -3.24
C GLN A 73 34.78 -57.96 -3.32
N VAL A 74 33.94 -58.94 -2.92
CA VAL A 74 32.48 -58.78 -2.91
C VAL A 74 32.06 -57.68 -1.93
N LYS A 75 32.63 -57.65 -0.72
CA LYS A 75 32.31 -56.64 0.30
C LYS A 75 32.72 -55.23 -0.15
N SER A 76 33.91 -55.09 -0.71
CA SER A 76 34.39 -53.81 -1.27
C SER A 76 33.52 -53.36 -2.44
N GLY A 77 33.13 -54.29 -3.32
CA GLY A 77 32.21 -54.02 -4.44
C GLY A 77 30.84 -53.54 -3.98
N ARG A 78 30.28 -54.11 -2.90
CA ARG A 78 29.02 -53.62 -2.30
C ARG A 78 29.15 -52.21 -1.73
N ILE A 79 30.23 -51.94 -0.99
CA ILE A 79 30.47 -50.61 -0.41
C ILE A 79 30.65 -49.56 -1.51
N MET A 80 31.35 -49.90 -2.60
CA MET A 80 31.48 -48.97 -3.73
C MET A 80 30.14 -48.70 -4.41
N LYS A 81 29.32 -49.73 -4.66
CA LYS A 81 27.97 -49.52 -5.21
C LYS A 81 27.11 -48.62 -4.33
N GLU A 82 27.11 -48.85 -3.01
CA GLU A 82 26.36 -48.00 -2.07
C GLU A 82 26.84 -46.54 -2.08
N LYS A 83 28.16 -46.33 -2.22
CA LYS A 83 28.71 -44.98 -2.38
C LYS A 83 28.35 -44.34 -3.72
N ASP A 84 28.38 -45.10 -4.81
CA ASP A 84 28.01 -44.62 -6.14
C ASP A 84 26.52 -44.25 -6.19
N GLU A 85 25.65 -45.06 -5.59
CA GLU A 85 24.22 -44.75 -5.41
C GLU A 85 24.03 -43.47 -4.60
N LYS A 86 24.81 -43.28 -3.52
CA LYS A 86 24.75 -42.07 -2.71
C LYS A 86 25.27 -40.83 -3.44
N ILE A 87 26.30 -40.98 -4.27
CA ILE A 87 26.80 -39.90 -5.15
C ILE A 87 25.73 -39.54 -6.18
N ALA A 88 25.07 -40.53 -6.80
CA ALA A 88 23.98 -40.30 -7.75
C ALA A 88 22.82 -39.53 -7.11
N LEU A 89 22.39 -39.92 -5.91
CA LEU A 89 21.36 -39.21 -5.15
C LEU A 89 21.76 -37.76 -4.85
N LEU A 90 23.02 -37.51 -4.46
CA LEU A 90 23.51 -36.15 -4.21
C LEU A 90 23.54 -35.30 -5.48
N ILE A 91 23.86 -35.89 -6.64
CA ILE A 91 23.82 -35.20 -7.93
C ILE A 91 22.37 -34.84 -8.29
N ASP A 92 21.42 -35.76 -8.10
CA ASP A 92 20.00 -35.50 -8.35
C ASP A 92 19.47 -34.39 -7.43
N ASP A 93 19.80 -34.42 -6.14
CA ASP A 93 19.45 -33.36 -5.18
C ASP A 93 20.06 -32.01 -5.59
N MET A 94 21.31 -32.00 -6.10
CA MET A 94 21.94 -30.78 -6.63
C MET A 94 21.18 -30.22 -7.83
N VAL A 95 20.74 -31.07 -8.77
CA VAL A 95 19.95 -30.64 -9.93
C VAL A 95 18.60 -30.07 -9.49
N VAL A 96 17.90 -30.73 -8.58
CA VAL A 96 16.60 -30.27 -8.06
C VAL A 96 16.74 -28.92 -7.34
N THR A 97 17.78 -28.77 -6.51
CA THR A 97 18.04 -27.49 -5.82
C THR A 97 18.41 -26.37 -6.79
N GLU A 98 19.21 -26.65 -7.83
CA GLU A 98 19.52 -25.68 -8.89
C GLU A 98 18.25 -25.25 -9.64
N GLU A 99 17.37 -26.18 -10.00
CA GLU A 99 16.08 -25.86 -10.61
C GLU A 99 15.18 -25.01 -9.71
N MET A 100 15.12 -25.33 -8.41
CA MET A 100 14.39 -24.52 -7.44
C MET A 100 14.98 -23.09 -7.37
N HIS A 101 16.29 -22.94 -7.35
CA HIS A 101 16.94 -21.62 -7.38
C HIS A 101 16.61 -20.85 -8.66
N LYS A 102 16.63 -21.50 -9.83
CA LYS A 102 16.23 -20.88 -11.11
C LYS A 102 14.78 -20.39 -11.08
N ARG A 103 13.84 -21.23 -10.60
CA ARG A 103 12.42 -20.86 -10.46
C ARG A 103 12.25 -19.68 -9.49
N ASN A 104 12.87 -19.74 -8.32
CA ASN A 104 12.81 -18.66 -7.33
C ASN A 104 13.36 -17.34 -7.87
N PHE A 105 14.49 -17.37 -8.58
CA PHE A 105 15.07 -16.19 -9.21
C PHE A 105 14.15 -15.62 -10.30
N SER A 106 13.55 -16.47 -11.13
CA SER A 106 12.58 -16.04 -12.15
C SER A 106 11.35 -15.37 -11.52
N THR A 107 10.78 -15.94 -10.46
CA THR A 107 9.67 -15.32 -9.72
C THR A 107 10.09 -13.99 -9.10
N GLN A 108 11.29 -13.90 -8.53
CA GLN A 108 11.80 -12.65 -7.98
C GLN A 108 11.97 -11.57 -9.06
N MET A 109 12.43 -11.95 -10.26
CA MET A 109 12.52 -11.03 -11.40
C MET A 109 11.14 -10.49 -11.79
N GLN A 110 10.13 -11.36 -11.90
CA GLN A 110 8.76 -10.94 -12.22
C GLN A 110 8.20 -9.96 -11.17
N VAL A 111 8.48 -10.18 -9.89
CA VAL A 111 8.09 -9.25 -8.82
C VAL A 111 8.80 -7.90 -8.95
N MET A 112 10.09 -7.90 -9.31
CA MET A 112 10.83 -6.66 -9.54
C MET A 112 10.33 -5.89 -10.78
N GLU A 113 9.98 -6.59 -11.85
CA GLU A 113 9.37 -6.00 -13.05
C GLU A 113 8.01 -5.36 -12.70
N PHE A 114 7.14 -6.09 -12.01
CA PHE A 114 5.85 -5.56 -11.54
C PHE A 114 6.03 -4.33 -10.65
N LEU A 115 6.98 -4.35 -9.71
CA LEU A 115 7.25 -3.20 -8.84
C LEU A 115 7.77 -1.99 -9.64
N SER A 116 8.62 -2.23 -10.63
CA SER A 116 9.14 -1.19 -11.54
C SER A 116 8.01 -0.53 -12.33
N ASP A 117 7.10 -1.32 -12.89
CA ASP A 117 5.96 -0.81 -13.65
C ASP A 117 4.96 -0.06 -12.76
N ALA A 118 4.70 -0.56 -11.55
CA ALA A 118 3.87 0.15 -10.57
C ALA A 118 4.49 1.50 -10.19
N MET A 119 5.80 1.55 -9.94
CA MET A 119 6.51 2.80 -9.64
C MET A 119 6.49 3.78 -10.81
N ARG A 120 6.60 3.29 -12.05
CA ARG A 120 6.48 4.12 -13.25
C ARG A 120 5.08 4.73 -13.35
N ALA A 121 4.03 3.93 -13.15
CA ALA A 121 2.65 4.41 -13.15
C ALA A 121 2.38 5.44 -12.04
N PHE A 122 2.93 5.23 -10.83
CA PHE A 122 2.86 6.22 -9.75
C PHE A 122 3.57 7.53 -10.11
N HIS A 123 4.73 7.46 -10.76
CA HIS A 123 5.45 8.65 -11.17
C HIS A 123 4.71 9.44 -12.26
N GLU A 124 4.17 8.74 -13.26
CA GLU A 124 3.38 9.35 -14.34
C GLU A 124 2.10 10.01 -13.81
N THR A 125 1.37 9.33 -12.92
CA THR A 125 0.17 9.90 -12.29
C THR A 125 0.50 11.11 -11.43
N ALA A 126 1.57 11.07 -10.63
CA ALA A 126 2.03 12.22 -9.86
C ALA A 126 2.42 13.39 -10.78
N LYS A 127 3.14 13.12 -11.88
CA LYS A 127 3.50 14.13 -12.86
C LYS A 127 2.27 14.81 -13.47
N LEU A 128 1.29 14.03 -13.92
CA LEU A 128 0.04 14.56 -14.49
C LEU A 128 -0.74 15.42 -13.49
N LEU A 129 -0.78 15.02 -12.22
CA LEU A 129 -1.41 15.82 -11.16
C LEU A 129 -0.71 17.16 -10.95
N TYR A 130 0.63 17.17 -10.94
CA TYR A 130 1.39 18.42 -10.82
C TYR A 130 1.22 19.32 -12.05
N GLU A 131 1.20 18.74 -13.25
CA GLU A 131 0.95 19.49 -14.50
C GLU A 131 -0.46 20.11 -14.51
N ALA A 132 -1.48 19.35 -14.09
CA ALA A 132 -2.85 19.86 -13.94
C ALA A 132 -2.92 21.01 -12.93
N GLN A 133 -2.38 20.80 -11.72
CA GLN A 133 -2.36 21.84 -10.68
C GLN A 133 -1.62 23.11 -11.12
N THR A 134 -0.51 22.96 -11.84
CA THR A 134 0.25 24.10 -12.36
C THR A 134 -0.55 24.86 -13.41
N THR A 135 -1.27 24.14 -14.28
CA THR A 135 -2.12 24.72 -15.32
C THR A 135 -3.29 25.48 -14.71
N ASP A 136 -3.95 24.90 -13.70
CA ASP A 136 -5.05 25.54 -12.97
C ASP A 136 -4.59 26.82 -12.28
N MET A 137 -3.46 26.77 -11.58
CA MET A 137 -2.89 27.95 -10.91
C MET A 137 -2.51 29.05 -11.91
N ILE A 138 -1.97 28.69 -13.09
CA ILE A 138 -1.68 29.67 -14.15
C ILE A 138 -2.98 30.30 -14.66
N HIS A 139 -4.04 29.53 -14.84
CA HIS A 139 -5.35 30.05 -15.22
C HIS A 139 -5.90 31.03 -14.19
N GLU A 140 -5.88 30.68 -12.90
CA GLU A 140 -6.28 31.57 -11.82
C GLU A 140 -5.50 32.89 -11.81
N PHE A 141 -4.17 32.84 -12.04
CA PHE A 141 -3.35 34.05 -12.17
C PHE A 141 -3.76 34.93 -13.35
N TYR A 142 -4.08 34.34 -14.51
CA TYR A 142 -4.54 35.12 -15.67
C TYR A 142 -5.91 35.74 -15.44
N ASP A 143 -6.83 35.03 -14.78
CA ASP A 143 -8.14 35.55 -14.42
C ASP A 143 -8.01 36.71 -13.43
N GLU A 144 -7.15 36.59 -12.41
CA GLU A 144 -6.89 37.69 -11.47
C GLU A 144 -6.29 38.92 -12.17
N ILE A 145 -5.37 38.73 -13.12
CA ILE A 145 -4.81 39.83 -13.92
C ILE A 145 -5.90 40.51 -14.74
N ASN A 146 -6.80 39.74 -15.34
CA ASN A 146 -7.90 40.28 -16.14
C ASN A 146 -8.89 41.07 -15.27
N ASP A 147 -9.26 40.54 -14.10
CA ASP A 147 -10.13 41.23 -13.14
C ASP A 147 -9.51 42.54 -12.64
N ARG A 148 -8.21 42.52 -12.28
CA ARG A 148 -7.48 43.74 -11.90
C ARG A 148 -7.42 44.75 -13.04
N SER A 149 -7.23 44.29 -14.28
CA SER A 149 -7.25 45.15 -15.46
C SER A 149 -8.62 45.80 -15.65
N GLN A 150 -9.70 45.02 -15.50
CA GLN A 150 -11.07 45.53 -15.60
C GLN A 150 -11.38 46.56 -14.50
N VAL A 151 -11.00 46.28 -13.25
CA VAL A 151 -11.15 47.23 -12.13
C VAL A 151 -10.36 48.52 -12.40
N THR A 152 -9.12 48.40 -12.87
CA THR A 152 -8.28 49.54 -13.22
C THR A 152 -8.91 50.38 -14.32
N ASN A 153 -9.43 49.75 -15.37
CA ASN A 153 -10.12 50.43 -16.46
C ASN A 153 -11.40 51.13 -15.97
N ASN A 154 -12.18 50.47 -15.12
CA ASN A 154 -13.37 51.06 -14.51
C ASN A 154 -13.03 52.29 -13.65
N ILE A 155 -11.93 52.26 -12.89
CA ILE A 155 -11.44 53.41 -12.13
C ILE A 155 -11.03 54.54 -13.09
N LYS A 156 -10.29 54.21 -14.16
CA LYS A 156 -9.88 55.20 -15.17
C LYS A 156 -11.08 55.92 -15.78
N VAL A 157 -12.10 55.18 -16.23
CA VAL A 157 -13.33 55.75 -16.78
C VAL A 157 -14.07 56.62 -15.75
N LYS A 158 -14.14 56.18 -14.49
CA LYS A 158 -14.75 57.00 -13.41
C LYS A 158 -13.98 58.30 -13.18
N CYS A 159 -12.66 58.26 -13.17
CA CYS A 159 -11.83 59.45 -13.04
C CYS A 159 -12.02 60.41 -14.23
N GLU A 160 -12.08 59.88 -15.46
CA GLU A 160 -12.37 60.68 -16.67
C GLU A 160 -13.75 61.35 -16.57
N ASN A 161 -14.77 60.64 -16.10
CA ASN A 161 -16.10 61.20 -15.90
C ASN A 161 -16.13 62.30 -14.82
N VAL A 162 -15.41 62.10 -13.71
CA VAL A 162 -15.30 63.12 -12.64
C VAL A 162 -14.55 64.35 -13.14
N MET A 163 -13.46 64.17 -13.89
CA MET A 163 -12.74 65.29 -14.52
C MET A 163 -13.64 66.05 -15.48
N HIS A 164 -14.39 65.35 -16.34
CA HIS A 164 -15.34 65.98 -17.25
C HIS A 164 -16.42 66.78 -16.48
N ALA A 165 -17.04 66.18 -15.47
CA ALA A 165 -18.04 66.87 -14.65
C ALA A 165 -17.46 68.10 -13.94
N THR A 166 -16.23 68.00 -13.42
CA THR A 166 -15.53 69.12 -12.80
C THR A 166 -15.25 70.24 -13.80
N ASN A 167 -14.82 69.91 -15.02
CA ASN A 167 -14.60 70.90 -16.07
C ASN A 167 -15.87 71.65 -16.43
N VAL A 168 -17.01 70.96 -16.55
CA VAL A 168 -18.32 71.60 -16.82
C VAL A 168 -18.70 72.56 -15.69
N VAL A 169 -18.54 72.15 -14.43
CA VAL A 169 -18.83 73.01 -13.26
C VAL A 169 -17.92 74.24 -13.25
N VAL A 170 -16.63 74.07 -13.56
CA VAL A 170 -15.68 75.19 -13.64
C VAL A 170 -16.07 76.15 -14.76
N GLU A 171 -16.46 75.65 -15.93
CA GLU A 171 -16.92 76.48 -17.05
C GLU A 171 -18.16 77.30 -16.69
N ASP A 172 -19.17 76.66 -16.08
CA ASP A 172 -20.37 77.33 -15.58
C ASP A 172 -20.03 78.39 -14.51
N GLN A 173 -19.08 78.09 -13.63
CA GLN A 173 -18.63 79.04 -12.62
C GLN A 173 -17.90 80.24 -13.24
N MET A 174 -17.07 80.03 -14.28
CA MET A 174 -16.45 81.12 -15.01
C MET A 174 -17.49 82.01 -15.72
N LEU A 175 -18.55 81.42 -16.29
CA LEU A 175 -19.66 82.17 -16.87
C LEU A 175 -20.42 82.97 -15.81
N SER A 176 -20.70 82.36 -14.66
CA SER A 176 -21.32 83.05 -13.52
C SER A 176 -20.47 84.22 -13.02
N ASP A 177 -19.15 84.02 -12.86
CA ASP A 177 -18.22 85.07 -12.44
C ASP A 177 -18.17 86.21 -13.46
N TYR A 178 -18.25 85.88 -14.75
CA TYR A 178 -18.36 86.88 -15.82
C TYR A 178 -19.67 87.69 -15.72
N HIS A 179 -20.80 87.05 -15.44
CA HIS A 179 -22.06 87.76 -15.20
C HIS A 179 -21.98 88.67 -13.97
N ILE A 180 -21.42 88.20 -12.85
CA ILE A 180 -21.21 89.03 -11.65
C ILE A 180 -20.30 90.23 -11.97
N PHE A 181 -19.29 90.05 -12.82
CA PHE A 181 -18.43 91.14 -13.26
C PHE A 181 -19.22 92.20 -14.07
N LEU A 182 -20.11 91.77 -14.97
CA LEU A 182 -20.98 92.68 -15.72
C LEU A 182 -21.92 93.45 -14.78
N ASP A 183 -22.56 92.78 -13.82
CA ASP A 183 -23.45 93.43 -12.84
C ASP A 183 -22.69 94.48 -12.02
N LYS A 184 -21.50 94.15 -11.51
CA LYS A 184 -20.66 95.12 -10.79
C LYS A 184 -20.26 96.31 -11.64
N ARG A 185 -20.03 96.11 -12.93
CA ARG A 185 -19.73 97.19 -13.88
C ARG A 185 -20.96 98.07 -14.07
N ASP A 186 -22.14 97.50 -14.22
CA ASP A 186 -23.38 98.25 -14.39
C ASP A 186 -23.75 99.01 -13.11
N ASP A 187 -23.58 98.41 -11.93
CA ASP A 187 -23.70 99.10 -10.63
C ASP A 187 -22.72 100.28 -10.52
N ARG A 188 -21.48 100.11 -10.99
CA ARG A 188 -20.52 101.21 -11.03
C ARG A 188 -20.96 102.32 -11.98
N VAL A 189 -21.49 101.98 -13.15
CA VAL A 189 -22.04 102.97 -14.08
C VAL A 189 -23.25 103.67 -13.47
N ASN A 190 -24.16 102.94 -12.83
CA ASN A 190 -25.34 103.47 -12.16
C ASN A 190 -24.97 104.39 -10.99
N THR A 191 -24.01 104.01 -10.15
CA THR A 191 -23.52 104.87 -9.08
C THR A 191 -22.84 106.14 -9.61
N GLU A 192 -22.11 106.07 -10.73
CA GLU A 192 -21.57 107.27 -11.39
C GLU A 192 -22.69 108.14 -11.98
N ILE A 193 -23.75 107.55 -12.53
CA ILE A 193 -24.95 108.27 -12.97
C ILE A 193 -25.64 108.97 -11.78
N GLU A 194 -25.82 108.28 -10.66
CA GLU A 194 -26.35 108.88 -9.42
C GLU A 194 -25.47 110.00 -8.90
N LYS A 195 -24.14 109.82 -8.88
CA LYS A 195 -23.20 110.90 -8.51
C LYS A 195 -23.34 112.10 -9.43
N ARG A 196 -23.52 111.89 -10.74
CA ARG A 196 -23.80 112.99 -11.69
C ARG A 196 -25.12 113.69 -11.38
N TYR A 197 -26.18 112.97 -11.01
CA TYR A 197 -27.44 113.57 -10.55
C TYR A 197 -27.26 114.36 -9.25
N ARG A 198 -26.61 113.77 -8.23
CA ARG A 198 -26.31 114.46 -6.96
C ARG A 198 -25.44 115.70 -7.16
N LEU A 199 -24.45 115.63 -8.06
CA LEU A 199 -23.60 116.77 -8.40
C LEU A 199 -24.42 117.85 -9.11
N ARG A 200 -25.28 117.47 -10.07
CA ARG A 200 -26.20 118.40 -10.73
C ARG A 200 -27.09 119.09 -9.70
N ASP A 201 -27.70 118.36 -8.79
CA ASP A 201 -28.58 118.91 -7.75
C ASP A 201 -27.81 119.76 -6.74
N SER A 202 -26.59 119.35 -6.39
CA SER A 202 -25.67 120.14 -5.56
C SER A 202 -25.27 121.44 -6.25
N ILE A 203 -25.00 121.43 -7.57
CA ILE A 203 -24.71 122.62 -8.36
C ILE A 203 -25.96 123.50 -8.46
N ILE A 204 -27.16 122.94 -8.69
CA ILE A 204 -28.41 123.70 -8.70
C ILE A 204 -28.65 124.34 -7.32
N SER A 205 -28.44 123.60 -6.24
CA SER A 205 -28.55 124.10 -4.87
C SER A 205 -27.52 125.18 -4.58
N LYS A 206 -26.25 124.97 -4.97
CA LYS A 206 -25.18 125.98 -4.86
C LYS A 206 -25.42 127.19 -5.74
N MET A 207 -26.01 127.04 -6.92
CA MET A 207 -26.40 128.15 -7.78
C MET A 207 -27.55 128.94 -7.16
N ARG A 208 -28.56 128.27 -6.61
CA ARG A 208 -29.63 128.92 -5.83
C ARG A 208 -29.09 129.60 -4.58
N PHE A 209 -28.12 128.97 -3.91
CA PHE A 209 -27.47 129.51 -2.73
C PHE A 209 -26.54 130.67 -3.07
N LEU A 210 -25.76 130.61 -4.14
CA LEU A 210 -24.93 131.69 -4.68
C LEU A 210 -25.81 132.83 -5.17
N GLN A 211 -26.95 132.54 -5.79
CA GLN A 211 -27.94 133.54 -6.13
C GLN A 211 -28.42 134.24 -4.85
N LYS A 212 -28.78 133.46 -3.82
CA LYS A 212 -29.20 133.99 -2.50
C LYS A 212 -28.08 134.77 -1.82
N GLN A 213 -26.86 134.27 -1.84
CA GLN A 213 -25.66 134.92 -1.31
C GLN A 213 -25.27 136.13 -2.13
N LEU A 214 -25.49 136.18 -3.44
CA LEU A 214 -25.27 137.38 -4.24
C LEU A 214 -26.29 138.44 -3.83
N THR A 215 -27.54 138.04 -3.55
CA THR A 215 -28.54 138.93 -2.94
C THR A 215 -28.09 139.39 -1.55
N THR A 216 -27.63 138.47 -0.69
CA THR A 216 -27.19 138.77 0.68
C THR A 216 -25.83 139.47 0.75
N PHE A 217 -24.96 139.30 -0.25
CA PHE A 217 -23.64 139.92 -0.38
C PHE A 217 -23.77 141.29 -1.04
N LEU A 218 -24.74 141.51 -1.92
CA LEU A 218 -25.20 142.87 -2.25
C LEU A 218 -25.75 143.58 -0.99
N GLU A 219 -26.41 142.84 -0.08
CA GLU A 219 -26.85 143.35 1.23
C GLU A 219 -25.73 143.47 2.28
N SER A 220 -24.63 142.70 2.19
CA SER A 220 -23.54 142.67 3.17
C SER A 220 -22.25 143.38 2.74
N LEU A 221 -22.02 143.60 1.45
CA LEU A 221 -21.04 144.58 0.93
C LEU A 221 -21.42 146.01 1.33
N ARG A 222 -22.70 146.22 1.66
CA ARG A 222 -23.19 147.42 2.31
C ARG A 222 -22.65 147.58 3.75
N ASN A 223 -22.18 146.53 4.41
CA ASN A 223 -21.79 146.52 5.82
C ASN A 223 -20.47 145.74 6.10
N ALA A 224 -19.36 146.24 5.54
CA ALA A 224 -17.98 146.15 6.05
C ALA A 224 -17.21 144.79 6.14
N SER A 225 -15.88 144.94 6.04
CA SER A 225 -14.79 143.99 5.74
C SER A 225 -14.28 143.09 6.89
N LEU A 226 -13.65 141.96 6.55
CA LEU A 226 -13.05 140.95 7.46
C LEU A 226 -11.53 140.78 7.28
N ASP A 227 -10.85 140.40 8.37
CA ASP A 227 -9.38 140.21 8.53
C ASP A 227 -8.97 138.71 8.63
N VAL A 228 -7.73 138.40 8.20
CA VAL A 228 -7.24 137.14 7.61
C VAL A 228 -6.28 136.32 8.54
N ARG A 229 -6.00 136.76 9.76
CA ARG A 229 -4.87 136.22 10.56
C ARG A 229 -5.05 134.91 11.37
N LYS A 230 -6.06 134.08 11.11
CA LYS A 230 -6.27 132.81 11.87
C LYS A 230 -5.65 131.53 11.29
N TYR A 231 -5.02 131.58 10.11
CA TYR A 231 -4.68 130.37 9.35
C TYR A 231 -3.30 129.72 9.63
N GLU A 232 -2.33 130.42 10.22
CA GLU A 232 -0.96 129.88 10.34
C GLU A 232 -0.75 128.92 11.52
N ARG A 233 -1.52 129.07 12.61
CA ARG A 233 -1.35 128.25 13.83
C ARG A 233 -1.83 126.80 13.66
N VAL A 234 -2.75 126.57 12.73
CA VAL A 234 -3.36 125.26 12.47
C VAL A 234 -2.42 124.36 11.67
N ASN A 235 -1.59 124.94 10.79
CA ASN A 235 -0.73 124.16 9.90
C ASN A 235 0.43 123.45 10.64
N MET A 236 1.00 124.09 11.67
CA MET A 236 2.13 123.54 12.45
C MET A 236 1.77 122.34 13.32
N LEU A 237 0.53 122.26 13.82
CA LEU A 237 0.07 121.13 14.63
C LEU A 237 -0.22 119.88 13.78
N MET A 238 -0.61 120.07 12.51
CA MET A 238 -0.97 118.99 11.60
C MET A 238 0.24 118.12 11.21
N GLU A 239 1.42 118.72 11.03
CA GLU A 239 2.61 117.98 10.55
C GLU A 239 3.22 117.06 11.62
N ARG A 240 3.17 117.43 12.90
CA ARG A 240 3.62 116.55 14.01
C ARG A 240 2.73 115.32 14.17
N GLN A 241 1.43 115.48 13.97
CA GLN A 241 0.46 114.39 14.11
C GLN A 241 0.63 113.34 13.00
N LYS A 242 1.00 113.78 11.79
CA LYS A 242 1.26 112.92 10.63
C LYS A 242 2.42 111.95 10.85
N ASN A 243 3.53 112.40 11.45
CA ASN A 243 4.70 111.54 11.68
C ASN A 243 4.44 110.45 12.74
N PHE A 244 3.66 110.73 13.78
CA PHE A 244 3.28 109.74 14.79
C PHE A 244 2.40 108.61 14.21
N VAL A 245 1.47 108.97 13.32
CA VAL A 245 0.59 107.99 12.65
C VAL A 245 1.38 107.03 11.77
N VAL A 246 2.41 107.50 11.05
CA VAL A 246 3.21 106.67 10.15
C VAL A 246 4.02 105.61 10.91
N GLU A 247 4.63 105.95 12.06
CA GLU A 247 5.36 104.96 12.87
C GLU A 247 4.43 103.95 13.55
N SER A 248 3.27 104.39 14.05
CA SER A 248 2.26 103.46 14.61
C SER A 248 1.74 102.47 13.55
N GLN A 249 1.57 102.89 12.30
CA GLN A 249 1.17 102.00 11.21
C GLN A 249 2.20 100.92 10.91
N LYS A 250 3.51 101.23 10.97
CA LYS A 250 4.57 100.23 10.75
C LYS A 250 4.58 99.18 11.86
N LEU A 251 4.43 99.60 13.11
CA LEU A 251 4.39 98.69 14.26
C LEU A 251 3.17 97.76 14.17
N ASN A 252 1.98 98.32 13.88
CA ASN A 252 0.75 97.54 13.70
C ASN A 252 0.86 96.53 12.55
N TYR A 253 1.56 96.87 11.46
CA TYR A 253 1.77 95.95 10.35
C TYR A 253 2.69 94.78 10.73
N ALA A 254 3.73 95.00 11.52
CA ALA A 254 4.60 93.94 12.01
C ALA A 254 3.86 93.00 12.99
N GLU A 255 3.06 93.55 13.91
CA GLU A 255 2.23 92.78 14.83
C GLU A 255 1.14 91.97 14.10
N ALA A 256 0.47 92.58 13.12
CA ALA A 256 -0.52 91.90 12.30
C ALA A 256 0.10 90.73 11.50
N ARG A 257 1.34 90.89 11.02
CA ARG A 257 2.08 89.82 10.34
C ARG A 257 2.43 88.68 11.31
N GLY A 258 2.93 88.99 12.51
CA GLY A 258 3.22 87.98 13.54
C GLY A 258 1.97 87.18 13.94
N THR A 259 0.85 87.88 14.11
CA THR A 259 -0.44 87.25 14.44
C THR A 259 -0.91 86.29 13.35
N ARG A 260 -0.79 86.66 12.07
CA ARG A 260 -1.17 85.77 10.96
C ARG A 260 -0.33 84.49 10.93
N ILE A 261 0.99 84.62 11.02
CA ILE A 261 1.90 83.45 11.03
C ILE A 261 1.58 82.53 12.21
N TYR A 262 1.31 83.10 13.38
CA TYR A 262 0.92 82.31 14.57
C TYR A 262 -0.41 81.59 14.37
N MET A 263 -1.44 82.27 13.84
CA MET A 263 -2.75 81.66 13.57
C MET A 263 -2.65 80.57 12.49
N ASP A 264 -1.87 80.78 11.44
CA ASP A 264 -1.63 79.78 10.39
C ASP A 264 -0.91 78.55 10.98
N SER A 265 0.15 78.75 11.76
CA SER A 265 0.87 77.66 12.43
C SER A 265 -0.02 76.89 13.42
N GLN A 266 -0.89 77.58 14.16
CA GLN A 266 -1.86 76.94 15.05
C GLN A 266 -2.88 76.11 14.26
N ARG A 267 -3.35 76.63 13.13
CA ARG A 267 -4.29 75.92 12.24
C ARG A 267 -3.67 74.66 11.65
N ASP A 268 -2.42 74.75 11.18
CA ASP A 268 -1.68 73.61 10.64
C ASP A 268 -1.45 72.55 11.72
N THR A 269 -1.09 72.96 12.94
CA THR A 269 -0.91 72.03 14.07
C THR A 269 -2.20 71.29 14.41
N LEU A 270 -3.35 71.98 14.41
CA LEU A 270 -4.66 71.36 14.63
C LEU A 270 -5.05 70.42 13.49
N HIS A 271 -4.76 70.80 12.24
CA HIS A 271 -5.03 69.98 11.06
C HIS A 271 -4.23 68.67 11.11
N ILE A 272 -2.91 68.76 11.30
CA ILE A 272 -2.01 67.61 11.43
C ILE A 272 -2.44 66.72 12.61
N GLY A 273 -2.81 67.33 13.75
CA GLY A 273 -3.32 66.61 14.91
C GLY A 273 -4.60 65.81 14.61
N ALA A 274 -5.54 66.42 13.88
CA ALA A 274 -6.78 65.77 13.48
C ALA A 274 -6.54 64.62 12.47
N GLU A 275 -5.67 64.81 11.48
CA GLU A 275 -5.29 63.77 10.52
C GLU A 275 -4.57 62.60 11.20
N ALA A 276 -3.64 62.88 12.10
CA ALA A 276 -2.95 61.86 12.88
C ALA A 276 -3.93 61.04 13.73
N GLN A 277 -4.91 61.69 14.36
CA GLN A 277 -5.96 61.00 15.12
C GLN A 277 -6.85 60.12 14.25
N ARG A 278 -7.23 60.58 13.05
CA ARG A 278 -7.97 59.76 12.08
C ARG A 278 -7.17 58.52 11.70
N LYS A 279 -5.90 58.71 11.32
CA LYS A 279 -4.99 57.61 10.96
C LYS A 279 -4.81 56.61 12.11
N ILE A 280 -4.66 57.07 13.35
CA ILE A 280 -4.57 56.20 14.53
C ILE A 280 -5.87 55.40 14.72
N LYS A 281 -7.03 56.03 14.50
CA LYS A 281 -8.32 55.35 14.61
C LYS A 281 -8.47 54.26 13.55
N ASP A 282 -8.10 54.56 12.31
CA ASP A 282 -8.17 53.61 11.19
C ASP A 282 -7.23 52.42 11.45
N LEU A 283 -5.97 52.68 11.84
CA LEU A 283 -5.02 51.63 12.21
C LEU A 283 -5.49 50.76 13.38
N ARG A 284 -6.22 51.32 14.36
CA ARG A 284 -6.81 50.55 15.45
C ARG A 284 -7.94 49.64 14.97
N LEU A 285 -8.76 50.11 14.03
CA LEU A 285 -9.82 49.30 13.43
C LEU A 285 -9.24 48.16 12.58
N GLU A 286 -8.22 48.45 11.76
CA GLU A 286 -7.50 47.42 11.00
C GLU A 286 -6.85 46.38 11.93
N HIS A 287 -6.17 46.83 12.99
CA HIS A 287 -5.59 45.93 13.97
C HIS A 287 -6.65 45.05 14.64
N ALA A 288 -7.80 45.62 15.05
CA ALA A 288 -8.89 44.85 15.63
C ALA A 288 -9.46 43.81 14.64
N TYR A 289 -9.60 44.20 13.37
CA TYR A 289 -10.03 43.30 12.29
C TYR A 289 -9.05 42.13 12.12
N PHE A 290 -7.75 42.38 12.00
CA PHE A 290 -6.75 41.32 11.83
C PHE A 290 -6.64 40.41 13.05
N VAL A 291 -6.78 40.96 14.26
CA VAL A 291 -6.82 40.14 15.48
C VAL A 291 -8.05 39.21 15.46
N GLN A 292 -9.20 39.70 15.03
CA GLN A 292 -10.40 38.86 14.92
C GLN A 292 -10.25 37.81 13.82
N MET A 293 -9.73 38.18 12.65
CA MET A 293 -9.45 37.26 11.56
C MET A 293 -8.51 36.13 12.01
N ARG A 294 -7.42 36.48 12.72
CA ARG A 294 -6.50 35.48 13.28
C ARG A 294 -7.19 34.53 14.25
N LYS A 295 -8.04 35.05 15.14
CA LYS A 295 -8.81 34.20 16.08
C LYS A 295 -9.77 33.27 15.35
N ASN A 296 -10.42 33.74 14.29
CA ASN A 296 -11.31 32.91 13.49
C ASN A 296 -10.52 31.77 12.82
N ILE A 297 -9.39 32.08 12.19
CA ILE A 297 -8.49 31.07 11.60
C ILE A 297 -8.02 30.06 12.65
N GLU A 298 -7.65 30.53 13.84
CA GLU A 298 -7.22 29.64 14.93
C GLU A 298 -8.34 28.69 15.40
N MET A 299 -9.57 29.20 15.50
CA MET A 299 -10.74 28.36 15.81
C MET A 299 -11.05 27.34 14.71
N GLU A 300 -11.00 27.75 13.44
CA GLU A 300 -11.19 26.85 12.29
C GLU A 300 -10.12 25.76 12.27
N MET A 301 -8.84 26.10 12.51
CA MET A 301 -7.75 25.13 12.59
C MET A 301 -7.94 24.11 13.73
N ILE A 302 -8.45 24.55 14.88
CA ILE A 302 -8.76 23.66 16.01
C ILE A 302 -9.90 22.72 15.63
N GLN A 303 -10.97 23.26 15.04
CA GLN A 303 -12.11 22.47 14.59
C GLN A 303 -11.70 21.43 13.54
N ASP A 304 -10.93 21.81 12.53
CA ASP A 304 -10.42 20.91 11.49
C ASP A 304 -9.57 19.78 12.09
N ARG A 305 -8.76 20.10 13.11
CA ARG A 305 -7.97 19.11 13.82
C ARG A 305 -8.84 18.10 14.59
N GLU A 306 -9.91 18.56 15.21
CA GLU A 306 -10.87 17.69 15.91
C GLU A 306 -11.65 16.81 14.93
N GLU A 307 -12.12 17.38 13.81
CA GLU A 307 -12.82 16.64 12.77
C GLU A 307 -11.94 15.58 12.12
N THR A 308 -10.70 15.93 11.78
CA THR A 308 -9.73 14.97 11.21
C THR A 308 -9.40 13.86 12.20
N TYR A 309 -9.30 14.18 13.50
CA TYR A 309 -9.09 13.17 14.53
C TYR A 309 -10.28 12.18 14.64
N GLU A 310 -11.51 12.66 14.67
CA GLU A 310 -12.69 11.79 14.72
C GLU A 310 -12.85 10.97 13.42
N LYS A 311 -12.61 11.57 12.24
CA LYS A 311 -12.58 10.84 10.95
C LYS A 311 -11.53 9.72 10.98
N LEU A 312 -10.32 10.01 11.47
CA LEU A 312 -9.24 9.02 11.57
C LEU A 312 -9.59 7.90 12.55
N LYS A 313 -10.24 8.20 13.66
CA LYS A 313 -10.70 7.22 14.66
C LYS A 313 -11.75 6.28 14.07
N ILE A 314 -12.74 6.80 13.36
CA ILE A 314 -13.76 5.99 12.66
C ILE A 314 -13.10 5.10 11.60
N LEU A 315 -12.19 5.65 10.80
CA LEU A 315 -11.46 4.90 9.78
C LEU A 315 -10.62 3.78 10.41
N THR A 316 -9.86 4.08 11.45
CA THR A 316 -9.02 3.11 12.16
C THR A 316 -9.85 1.97 12.74
N PHE A 317 -10.99 2.30 13.36
CA PHE A 317 -11.91 1.31 13.90
C PHE A 317 -12.51 0.41 12.80
N SER A 318 -12.95 1.01 11.69
CA SER A 318 -13.52 0.28 10.54
C SER A 318 -12.48 -0.64 9.91
N CYS A 319 -11.25 -0.15 9.68
CA CYS A 319 -10.12 -0.95 9.20
C CYS A 319 -9.80 -2.12 10.14
N PHE A 320 -9.82 -1.90 11.46
CA PHE A 320 -9.61 -2.97 12.43
C PHE A 320 -10.70 -4.03 12.36
N GLN A 321 -11.97 -3.64 12.29
CA GLN A 321 -13.08 -4.60 12.14
C GLN A 321 -12.97 -5.42 10.86
N THR A 322 -12.70 -4.76 9.74
CA THR A 322 -12.54 -5.42 8.44
C THR A 322 -11.35 -6.37 8.44
N ASN A 323 -10.21 -5.96 9.01
CA ASN A 323 -9.05 -6.84 9.17
C ASN A 323 -9.37 -8.03 10.09
N LYS A 324 -10.14 -7.85 11.15
CA LYS A 324 -10.60 -8.95 12.01
C LYS A 324 -11.48 -9.94 11.23
N LYS A 325 -12.38 -9.46 10.36
CA LYS A 325 -13.19 -10.31 9.46
C LYS A 325 -12.30 -11.08 8.47
N TYR A 326 -11.36 -10.41 7.81
CA TYR A 326 -10.42 -11.07 6.89
C TYR A 326 -9.53 -12.10 7.58
N LYS A 327 -9.04 -11.83 8.80
CA LYS A 327 -8.30 -12.81 9.59
C LYS A 327 -9.13 -14.04 9.92
N LYS A 328 -10.43 -13.89 10.19
CA LYS A 328 -11.35 -15.03 10.36
C LYS A 328 -11.50 -15.80 9.04
N LEU A 329 -11.74 -15.11 7.94
CA LEU A 329 -11.89 -15.74 6.61
C LEU A 329 -10.62 -16.51 6.21
N LYS A 330 -9.44 -15.92 6.45
CA LYS A 330 -8.15 -16.59 6.26
C LYS A 330 -8.05 -17.87 7.07
N LYS A 331 -8.42 -17.86 8.35
CA LYS A 331 -8.42 -19.07 9.20
C LYS A 331 -9.39 -20.14 8.68
N TYR A 332 -10.57 -19.75 8.20
CA TYR A 332 -11.51 -20.69 7.57
C TYR A 332 -10.96 -21.27 6.27
N GLY A 333 -10.29 -20.45 5.44
CA GLY A 333 -9.61 -20.91 4.24
C GLY A 333 -8.45 -21.88 4.55
N GLU A 334 -7.61 -21.57 5.54
CA GLU A 334 -6.55 -22.46 6.01
C GLU A 334 -7.11 -23.78 6.54
N LEU A 335 -8.20 -23.73 7.31
CA LEU A 335 -8.91 -24.92 7.78
C LEU A 335 -9.44 -25.75 6.61
N LEU A 336 -10.11 -25.12 5.64
CA LEU A 336 -10.66 -25.80 4.46
C LEU A 336 -9.54 -26.47 3.64
N LEU A 337 -8.42 -25.77 3.41
CA LEU A 337 -7.25 -26.34 2.72
C LEU A 337 -6.65 -27.51 3.51
N SER A 338 -6.57 -27.40 4.84
CA SER A 338 -6.06 -28.48 5.69
C SER A 338 -6.97 -29.71 5.67
N LEU A 339 -8.29 -29.51 5.66
CA LEU A 339 -9.29 -30.58 5.53
C LEU A 339 -9.19 -31.21 4.14
N ALA A 340 -9.16 -30.41 3.08
CA ALA A 340 -9.00 -30.91 1.71
C ALA A 340 -7.71 -31.73 1.54
N ALA A 341 -6.59 -31.29 2.12
CA ALA A 341 -5.33 -32.01 2.09
C ALA A 341 -5.42 -33.35 2.86
N ASN A 342 -6.09 -33.36 4.01
CA ASN A 342 -6.31 -34.60 4.78
C ASN A 342 -7.27 -35.56 4.07
N CYS A 343 -8.37 -35.07 3.50
CA CYS A 343 -9.28 -35.87 2.68
C CYS A 343 -8.56 -36.45 1.45
N ARG A 344 -7.70 -35.67 0.78
CA ARG A 344 -6.90 -36.11 -0.36
C ARG A 344 -5.98 -37.28 -0.01
N LYS A 345 -5.51 -37.43 1.24
CA LYS A 345 -4.69 -38.59 1.64
C LYS A 345 -5.46 -39.91 1.50
N LEU A 346 -6.75 -39.91 1.82
CA LEU A 346 -7.63 -41.08 1.78
C LEU A 346 -8.13 -41.44 0.37
N GLN A 347 -7.96 -40.54 -0.60
CA GLN A 347 -8.34 -40.79 -2.00
C GLN A 347 -7.40 -41.79 -2.68
N THR A 348 -7.96 -42.57 -3.58
CA THR A 348 -7.21 -43.52 -4.42
C THR A 348 -6.35 -42.77 -5.44
N GLU A 349 -5.28 -43.40 -5.97
CA GLU A 349 -4.43 -42.75 -6.97
C GLU A 349 -5.18 -42.40 -8.26
N SER A 350 -6.15 -43.23 -8.66
CA SER A 350 -7.03 -42.96 -9.81
C SER A 350 -7.83 -41.67 -9.64
N GLU A 351 -8.33 -41.38 -8.43
CA GLU A 351 -9.06 -40.15 -8.12
C GLU A 351 -8.13 -38.93 -7.97
N LYS A 352 -6.89 -39.14 -7.51
CA LYS A 352 -5.88 -38.08 -7.36
C LYS A 352 -5.37 -37.56 -8.71
N VAL A 353 -5.21 -38.45 -9.69
CA VAL A 353 -4.68 -38.16 -11.03
C VAL A 353 -5.76 -37.64 -11.97
N VAL A 354 -7.02 -38.10 -11.81
CA VAL A 354 -8.18 -37.60 -12.58
C VAL A 354 -9.15 -36.87 -11.66
N PRO A 355 -8.77 -35.70 -11.10
CA PRO A 355 -9.66 -34.94 -10.23
C PRO A 355 -10.89 -34.41 -10.98
N TRP A 356 -10.88 -34.30 -12.30
CA TRP A 356 -11.98 -33.66 -13.05
C TRP A 356 -12.94 -34.63 -13.73
N GLY A 357 -12.79 -35.94 -13.53
CA GLY A 357 -13.70 -36.92 -14.10
C GLY A 357 -13.77 -36.81 -15.62
N ASP A 358 -12.68 -37.16 -16.30
CA ASP A 358 -12.71 -37.54 -17.71
C ASP A 358 -13.42 -38.90 -17.85
N PHE A 359 -14.69 -38.94 -17.46
CA PHE A 359 -15.63 -39.87 -18.06
C PHE A 359 -16.18 -39.11 -19.26
N GLU A 360 -15.49 -39.26 -20.39
CA GLU A 360 -15.98 -38.82 -21.68
C GLU A 360 -17.39 -39.38 -21.87
N LYS A 361 -18.33 -38.44 -22.01
CA LYS A 361 -19.78 -38.56 -22.15
C LYS A 361 -20.55 -38.49 -20.83
N PRO A 362 -21.47 -37.52 -20.68
CA PRO A 362 -22.53 -37.66 -19.70
C PRO A 362 -23.22 -38.99 -20.00
N ILE A 363 -23.33 -39.86 -19.01
CA ILE A 363 -24.22 -41.00 -19.11
C ILE A 363 -25.60 -40.36 -19.32
N ASP A 364 -26.14 -40.53 -20.51
CA ASP A 364 -27.49 -40.08 -20.86
C ASP A 364 -28.45 -40.98 -20.07
N VAL A 365 -28.63 -40.65 -18.79
CA VAL A 365 -29.66 -41.26 -17.96
C VAL A 365 -30.97 -40.65 -18.43
N ASN A 366 -31.46 -41.20 -19.53
CA ASN A 366 -32.79 -40.93 -20.08
C ASN A 366 -33.85 -41.68 -19.24
N VAL A 367 -33.80 -41.53 -17.92
CA VAL A 367 -34.75 -42.14 -16.98
C VAL A 367 -34.99 -41.15 -15.86
N ASP A 368 -36.13 -40.47 -15.98
CA ASP A 368 -36.83 -39.68 -14.96
C ASP A 368 -35.99 -38.66 -14.18
N LYS A 369 -36.38 -37.39 -14.30
CA LYS A 369 -35.99 -36.33 -13.35
C LYS A 369 -36.49 -36.71 -11.95
N VAL A 370 -35.79 -37.61 -11.27
CA VAL A 370 -35.89 -37.75 -9.83
C VAL A 370 -35.26 -36.48 -9.31
N GLU A 371 -36.08 -35.54 -8.83
CA GLU A 371 -35.62 -34.41 -8.03
C GLU A 371 -34.67 -34.96 -6.98
N PHE A 372 -33.37 -34.75 -7.18
CA PHE A 372 -32.37 -35.07 -6.19
C PHE A 372 -32.51 -34.04 -5.08
N LYS A 373 -33.48 -34.25 -4.18
CA LYS A 373 -33.58 -33.50 -2.93
C LYS A 373 -32.46 -34.00 -2.03
N LEU A 374 -31.31 -33.35 -2.18
CA LEU A 374 -30.21 -33.45 -1.23
C LEU A 374 -30.79 -32.96 0.11
N ASN A 375 -31.03 -33.89 1.05
CA ASN A 375 -31.37 -33.56 2.43
C ASN A 375 -30.12 -32.96 3.10
N VAL A 376 -29.74 -31.75 2.71
CA VAL A 376 -28.71 -31.00 3.39
C VAL A 376 -29.31 -30.48 4.68
N LEU A 377 -28.54 -30.59 5.77
CA LEU A 377 -28.82 -29.91 7.03
C LEU A 377 -29.33 -28.49 6.77
N ASP A 378 -30.37 -28.10 7.49
CA ASP A 378 -31.13 -26.85 7.45
C ASP A 378 -30.25 -25.59 7.34
N LEU A 379 -29.79 -25.27 6.12
CA LEU A 379 -28.87 -24.17 5.80
C LEU A 379 -29.57 -22.80 5.82
N LYS A 380 -30.91 -22.76 5.84
CA LYS A 380 -31.70 -21.53 5.96
C LYS A 380 -31.40 -20.74 7.24
N THR A 381 -30.78 -21.36 8.24
CA THR A 381 -30.42 -20.70 9.50
C THR A 381 -29.01 -20.10 9.52
N HIS A 382 -28.16 -20.39 8.52
CA HIS A 382 -26.73 -20.06 8.59
C HIS A 382 -26.16 -19.32 7.38
N VAL A 383 -26.94 -19.10 6.32
CA VAL A 383 -26.47 -18.43 5.11
C VAL A 383 -27.55 -17.51 4.55
N ASP A 384 -27.28 -16.20 4.55
CA ASP A 384 -28.10 -15.17 3.90
C ASP A 384 -27.85 -15.17 2.38
N LEU A 385 -28.16 -16.28 1.69
CA LEU A 385 -28.10 -16.38 0.23
C LEU A 385 -29.50 -16.67 -0.31
N ASP A 386 -29.89 -15.99 -1.39
CA ASP A 386 -31.14 -16.26 -2.10
C ASP A 386 -31.06 -17.65 -2.77
N GLU A 387 -32.21 -18.34 -2.92
CA GLU A 387 -32.26 -19.72 -3.47
C GLU A 387 -31.61 -19.81 -4.87
N GLU A 388 -31.72 -18.76 -5.69
CA GLU A 388 -31.08 -18.68 -7.01
C GLU A 388 -29.55 -18.56 -6.95
N GLU A 389 -29.01 -17.84 -5.96
CA GLU A 389 -27.56 -17.71 -5.77
C GLU A 389 -26.95 -19.01 -5.20
N LEU A 390 -27.72 -19.71 -4.37
CA LEU A 390 -27.33 -21.00 -3.83
C LEU A 390 -27.25 -22.06 -4.94
N ASP A 391 -28.24 -22.11 -5.82
CA ASP A 391 -28.24 -23.04 -6.96
C ASP A 391 -27.06 -22.78 -7.91
N ALA A 392 -26.74 -21.50 -8.18
CA ALA A 392 -25.55 -21.13 -8.96
C ALA A 392 -24.24 -21.57 -8.30
N GLN A 393 -24.12 -21.45 -6.97
CA GLN A 393 -22.95 -21.93 -6.22
C GLN A 393 -22.87 -23.47 -6.19
N ILE A 394 -24.01 -24.16 -6.11
CA ILE A 394 -24.07 -25.62 -6.19
C ILE A 394 -23.62 -26.09 -7.58
N GLU A 395 -24.02 -25.40 -8.65
CA GLU A 395 -23.60 -25.69 -10.02
C GLU A 395 -22.08 -25.48 -10.20
N LEU A 396 -21.52 -24.40 -9.63
CA LEU A 396 -20.07 -24.16 -9.57
C LEU A 396 -19.31 -25.28 -8.84
N MET A 397 -19.93 -25.92 -7.84
CA MET A 397 -19.37 -27.05 -7.12
C MET A 397 -19.78 -28.43 -7.67
N SER A 398 -20.44 -28.50 -8.84
CA SER A 398 -20.91 -29.76 -9.45
C SER A 398 -19.84 -30.85 -9.52
N SER A 399 -18.60 -30.48 -9.83
CA SER A 399 -17.45 -31.40 -9.87
C SER A 399 -17.09 -31.97 -8.50
N PHE A 400 -17.21 -31.17 -7.43
CA PHE A 400 -17.00 -31.63 -6.05
C PHE A 400 -18.09 -32.63 -5.65
N TRP A 401 -19.35 -32.31 -5.92
CA TRP A 401 -20.48 -33.18 -5.62
C TRP A 401 -20.42 -34.51 -6.38
N ARG A 402 -19.99 -34.48 -7.64
CA ARG A 402 -19.76 -35.71 -8.43
C ARG A 402 -18.70 -36.62 -7.80
N ARG A 403 -17.61 -36.06 -7.26
CA ARG A 403 -16.60 -36.85 -6.53
C ARG A 403 -17.16 -37.44 -5.25
N GLN A 404 -17.95 -36.66 -4.50
CA GLN A 404 -18.59 -37.17 -3.29
C GLN A 404 -19.52 -38.34 -3.60
N ALA A 405 -20.36 -38.21 -4.64
CA ALA A 405 -21.27 -39.27 -5.07
C ALA A 405 -20.52 -40.56 -5.49
N LEU A 406 -19.39 -40.43 -6.18
CA LEU A 406 -18.54 -41.58 -6.53
C LEU A 406 -17.96 -42.27 -5.29
N ALA A 407 -17.48 -41.49 -4.31
CA ALA A 407 -16.96 -42.03 -3.07
C ALA A 407 -18.05 -42.75 -2.26
N GLU A 408 -19.25 -42.17 -2.17
CA GLU A 408 -20.40 -42.81 -1.53
C GLU A 408 -20.81 -44.11 -2.23
N ALA A 409 -20.85 -44.13 -3.56
CA ALA A 409 -21.12 -45.35 -4.33
C ALA A 409 -20.09 -46.46 -4.05
N GLN A 410 -18.81 -46.12 -3.98
CA GLN A 410 -17.75 -47.08 -3.61
C GLN A 410 -17.93 -47.61 -2.18
N ILE A 411 -18.31 -46.77 -1.22
CA ILE A 411 -18.60 -47.19 0.16
C ILE A 411 -19.76 -48.20 0.18
N VAL A 412 -20.82 -47.94 -0.58
CA VAL A 412 -21.96 -48.87 -0.69
C VAL A 412 -21.53 -50.23 -1.28
N LEU A 413 -20.69 -50.23 -2.33
CA LEU A 413 -20.18 -51.48 -2.91
C LEU A 413 -19.26 -52.24 -1.94
N LEU A 414 -18.40 -51.54 -1.20
CA LEU A 414 -17.51 -52.16 -0.21
C LEU A 414 -18.29 -52.75 0.97
N THR A 415 -19.33 -52.05 1.43
CA THR A 415 -20.20 -52.56 2.50
C THR A 415 -20.99 -53.79 2.06
N ASP A 416 -21.55 -53.82 0.85
CA ASP A 416 -22.20 -55.02 0.30
C ASP A 416 -21.22 -56.20 0.11
N LYS A 417 -19.99 -55.93 -0.33
CA LYS A 417 -18.96 -56.98 -0.44
C LYS A 417 -18.56 -57.51 0.95
N LYS A 418 -18.43 -56.63 1.93
CA LYS A 418 -18.12 -57.00 3.32
C LYS A 418 -19.20 -57.92 3.90
N THR A 419 -20.47 -57.56 3.76
CA THR A 419 -21.58 -58.39 4.28
C THR A 419 -21.63 -59.76 3.61
N LYS A 420 -21.38 -59.84 2.30
CA LYS A 420 -21.25 -61.13 1.58
C LYS A 420 -20.11 -61.99 2.13
N LEU A 421 -18.93 -61.40 2.33
CA LEU A 421 -17.76 -62.11 2.88
C LEU A 421 -17.99 -62.54 4.33
N GLU A 422 -18.66 -61.73 5.15
CA GLU A 422 -19.02 -62.10 6.52
C GLU A 422 -19.99 -63.29 6.53
N LEU A 423 -20.98 -63.31 5.63
CA LEU A 423 -21.89 -64.45 5.46
C LEU A 423 -21.15 -65.71 5.00
N GLU A 424 -20.21 -65.60 4.05
CA GLU A 424 -19.38 -66.74 3.60
C GLU A 424 -18.46 -67.25 4.70
N ASN A 425 -17.80 -66.33 5.42
CA ASN A 425 -16.94 -66.69 6.55
C ASN A 425 -17.75 -67.39 7.65
N GLN A 426 -18.96 -66.91 7.94
CA GLN A 426 -19.86 -67.57 8.87
C GLN A 426 -20.23 -68.98 8.40
N LYS A 427 -20.53 -69.18 7.10
CA LYS A 427 -20.75 -70.52 6.53
C LYS A 427 -19.53 -71.43 6.67
N TYR A 428 -18.32 -70.91 6.47
CA TYR A 428 -17.08 -71.69 6.66
C TYR A 428 -16.84 -72.04 8.12
N ILE A 429 -17.06 -71.09 9.04
CA ILE A 429 -16.99 -71.31 10.49
C ILE A 429 -17.99 -72.41 10.91
N ASP A 430 -19.22 -72.35 10.41
CA ASP A 430 -20.25 -73.33 10.74
C ASP A 430 -19.94 -74.71 10.13
N LYS A 431 -19.37 -74.75 8.91
CA LYS A 431 -18.87 -75.98 8.28
C LYS A 431 -17.70 -76.61 9.05
N ILE A 432 -16.76 -75.80 9.54
CA ILE A 432 -15.64 -76.26 10.37
C ILE A 432 -16.16 -76.77 11.72
N LYS A 433 -17.11 -76.07 12.35
CA LYS A 433 -17.77 -76.52 13.59
C LYS A 433 -18.53 -77.84 13.42
N LEU A 434 -19.12 -78.08 12.26
CA LEU A 434 -19.75 -79.36 11.90
C LEU A 434 -18.69 -80.46 11.74
N MET A 435 -17.61 -80.20 11.01
CA MET A 435 -16.50 -81.13 10.83
C MET A 435 -15.77 -81.46 12.15
N SER A 436 -15.69 -80.51 13.09
CA SER A 436 -15.04 -80.71 14.40
C SER A 436 -15.91 -81.41 15.43
N LYS A 437 -17.20 -81.60 15.16
CA LYS A 437 -18.15 -82.36 16.02
C LYS A 437 -18.46 -83.76 15.48
N ALA A 438 -17.90 -84.14 14.33
CA ALA A 438 -18.11 -85.43 13.72
C ALA A 438 -17.08 -86.46 14.24
N ASP A 439 -17.43 -87.16 15.33
CA ASP A 439 -16.64 -88.29 15.86
C ASP A 439 -16.82 -89.60 15.05
N ASN A 440 -17.46 -89.54 13.87
CA ASN A 440 -17.78 -90.71 13.06
C ASN A 440 -17.00 -90.72 11.72
N VAL A 441 -16.03 -91.63 11.63
CA VAL A 441 -15.06 -91.80 10.53
C VAL A 441 -15.72 -92.08 9.15
N ALA A 442 -16.99 -92.50 9.13
CA ALA A 442 -17.73 -92.85 7.91
C ALA A 442 -18.31 -91.64 7.14
N GLU A 443 -18.51 -90.47 7.78
CA GLU A 443 -18.99 -89.27 7.08
C GLU A 443 -17.84 -88.46 6.44
N LEU A 444 -16.65 -88.48 7.06
CA LEU A 444 -15.46 -87.79 6.56
C LEU A 444 -15.03 -88.28 5.16
N THR A 445 -15.21 -89.57 4.88
CA THR A 445 -14.85 -90.19 3.59
C THR A 445 -15.82 -89.86 2.45
N LYS A 446 -17.07 -89.46 2.74
CA LYS A 446 -18.00 -88.98 1.70
C LYS A 446 -17.74 -87.53 1.29
N THR A 447 -17.23 -86.69 2.20
CA THR A 447 -16.92 -85.28 1.93
C THR A 447 -15.54 -85.04 1.34
N LEU A 448 -14.63 -86.02 1.41
CA LEU A 448 -13.30 -86.02 0.78
C LEU A 448 -13.34 -86.60 -0.65
N THR A 449 -14.26 -86.13 -1.48
CA THR A 449 -14.10 -86.29 -2.93
C THR A 449 -13.33 -85.09 -3.47
N VAL A 450 -12.01 -85.27 -3.60
CA VAL A 450 -11.13 -84.33 -4.28
C VAL A 450 -11.51 -84.36 -5.77
N VAL A 451 -12.13 -83.30 -6.26
CA VAL A 451 -12.28 -83.08 -7.70
C VAL A 451 -10.89 -82.71 -8.24
N CYS A 452 -10.23 -83.68 -8.86
CA CYS A 452 -9.01 -83.46 -9.62
C CYS A 452 -9.29 -82.44 -10.74
N VAL A 453 -8.65 -81.27 -10.67
CA VAL A 453 -8.58 -80.29 -11.76
C VAL A 453 -7.45 -80.69 -12.71
N LEU A 454 -7.66 -81.78 -13.47
CA LEU A 454 -6.90 -82.06 -14.70
C LEU A 454 -7.89 -82.57 -15.76
N PRO A 455 -7.95 -81.96 -16.96
CA PRO A 455 -9.00 -82.24 -17.92
C PRO A 455 -8.71 -83.55 -18.67
N GLU A 456 -9.44 -84.62 -18.35
CA GLU A 456 -9.52 -85.78 -19.22
C GLU A 456 -10.41 -85.48 -20.43
N ARG A 457 -9.81 -85.57 -21.61
CA ARG A 457 -10.47 -85.57 -22.91
C ARG A 457 -11.54 -86.66 -22.96
N LYS A 458 -12.81 -86.27 -23.12
CA LYS A 458 -13.83 -87.15 -23.71
C LYS A 458 -14.41 -86.52 -24.98
N ALA A 459 -14.38 -87.35 -26.01
CA ALA A 459 -14.86 -87.11 -27.36
C ALA A 459 -16.38 -86.88 -27.42
N PRO A 460 -16.87 -86.20 -28.47
CA PRO A 460 -18.22 -85.65 -28.53
C PRO A 460 -19.25 -86.71 -28.94
N THR A 461 -20.50 -86.52 -28.53
CA THR A 461 -21.65 -87.14 -29.20
C THR A 461 -22.64 -86.08 -29.67
N PRO A 462 -23.36 -86.35 -30.78
CA PRO A 462 -23.83 -85.32 -31.70
C PRO A 462 -25.36 -85.14 -31.70
N ARG A 463 -25.80 -83.98 -32.19
CA ARG A 463 -26.96 -83.68 -33.07
C ARG A 463 -27.39 -82.22 -32.85
N CYS A 464 -27.28 -81.34 -33.87
CA CYS A 464 -28.30 -81.06 -34.89
C CYS A 464 -29.59 -80.51 -34.24
N ASN A 465 -30.13 -79.32 -34.54
CA ASN A 465 -30.05 -78.43 -35.71
C ASN A 465 -30.51 -77.00 -35.34
N GLU A 466 -30.08 -76.02 -36.16
CA GLU A 466 -30.84 -74.82 -36.64
C GLU A 466 -31.38 -73.79 -35.62
N SER A 467 -31.31 -72.47 -35.80
CA SER A 467 -30.98 -71.63 -36.95
C SER A 467 -30.84 -70.15 -36.52
N MET A 468 -30.12 -69.41 -37.37
CA MET A 468 -30.29 -67.98 -37.73
C MET A 468 -29.94 -66.85 -36.74
N PHE A 469 -28.78 -66.26 -37.04
CA PHE A 469 -28.51 -64.83 -37.10
C PHE A 469 -29.74 -63.93 -37.33
N ILE A 470 -29.71 -62.72 -36.76
CA ILE A 470 -29.57 -61.45 -37.51
C ILE A 470 -29.25 -60.33 -36.49
N ARG A 471 -28.08 -59.70 -36.65
CA ARG A 471 -27.86 -58.29 -36.29
C ARG A 471 -28.47 -57.43 -37.40
N PRO A 472 -28.88 -56.20 -37.11
CA PRO A 472 -28.30 -55.13 -37.92
C PRO A 472 -27.92 -53.87 -37.13
N LEU A 473 -26.75 -53.37 -37.53
CA LEU A 473 -26.23 -51.99 -37.59
C LEU A 473 -26.33 -51.10 -36.35
#